data_AF-A0A7W7KFE5-F1
#
_entry.id   AF-A0A7W7KFE5-F1
#
_cell.length_a   1.000
_cell.length_b   1.000
_cell.length_c   1.000
_cell.angle_alpha   90.00
_cell.angle_beta   90.00
_cell.angle_gamma   90.00
#
_symmetry.space_group_name_H-M   'P 1'
#
loop_
_entity.id
_entity.type
_entity.pdbx_description
1 polymer ?
#
loop_
_entity_poly.entity_id
_entity_poly.type
_entity_poly.pdbx_seq_one_letter_code
_entity_poly.pdbx_strand_id
1 'polypeptide(L)'
;MANRQPMSIVERYGCTLRIYDNGGASYDRYTMVPPRWAKEYRDRNGDFESITSNEHPFHPTGFGQHCTAEPGPHLGKRIHWDMLPPDAQRFARQDYPEFCPPSH
;
A
#
# COMPACT_ATOMS: atom_id res chain seq x y z
N MET A 1 6.29 -10.80 33.71
CA MET A 1 6.86 -10.41 32.39
C MET A 1 5.77 -10.63 31.36
N ALA A 2 5.20 -9.57 30.78
CA ALA A 2 4.10 -9.70 29.83
C ALA A 2 4.63 -10.29 28.51
N ASN A 3 4.12 -11.47 28.16
CA ASN A 3 4.45 -12.18 26.93
C ASN A 3 3.82 -11.43 25.75
N ARG A 4 4.55 -10.44 25.19
CA ARG A 4 4.09 -9.68 24.02
C ARG A 4 4.29 -10.56 22.79
N GLN A 5 3.25 -11.30 22.41
CA GLN A 5 3.21 -11.99 21.13
C GLN A 5 3.47 -10.96 20.01
N PRO A 6 4.30 -11.27 19.00
CA PRO A 6 4.52 -10.35 17.89
C PRO A 6 3.21 -10.20 17.11
N MET A 7 2.59 -9.00 17.17
CA MET A 7 1.43 -8.68 16.34
C MET A 7 1.83 -8.82 14.86
N SER A 8 0.99 -9.53 14.11
CA SER A 8 1.11 -9.63 12.66
C SER A 8 0.89 -8.26 12.00
N ILE A 9 1.41 -8.08 10.79
CA ILE A 9 1.25 -6.81 10.05
C ILE A 9 -0.23 -6.48 9.79
N VAL A 10 -1.06 -7.52 9.59
CA VAL A 10 -2.50 -7.41 9.38
C VAL A 10 -3.17 -6.80 10.61
N GLU A 11 -2.76 -7.22 11.82
CA GLU A 11 -3.28 -6.66 13.07
C GLU A 11 -2.82 -5.20 13.32
N ARG A 12 -1.76 -4.73 12.63
CA ARG A 12 -1.22 -3.37 12.82
C ARG A 12 -1.80 -2.34 11.86
N TYR A 13 -1.98 -2.70 10.59
CA TYR A 13 -2.40 -1.78 9.53
C TYR A 13 -3.65 -2.25 8.78
N GLY A 14 -4.32 -3.30 9.25
CA GLY A 14 -5.54 -3.81 8.64
C GLY A 14 -5.29 -4.58 7.34
N CYS A 15 -4.09 -4.55 6.76
CA CYS A 15 -3.70 -5.28 5.56
C CYS A 15 -2.21 -5.68 5.58
N THR A 16 -1.76 -6.53 4.66
CA THR A 16 -0.32 -6.86 4.55
C THR A 16 0.42 -5.88 3.64
N LEU A 17 -0.28 -5.20 2.72
CA LEU A 17 0.28 -4.09 1.96
C LEU A 17 0.85 -3.01 2.89
N ARG A 18 1.91 -2.38 2.43
CA ARG A 18 2.51 -1.21 3.06
C ARG A 18 1.98 0.01 2.34
N ILE A 19 0.95 0.62 2.94
CA ILE A 19 0.26 1.78 2.38
C ILE A 19 0.87 3.04 2.97
N TYR A 20 1.29 3.94 2.10
CA TYR A 20 1.82 5.25 2.45
C TYR A 20 0.89 6.34 1.92
N ASP A 21 0.66 7.37 2.72
CA ASP A 21 -0.05 8.59 2.35
C ASP A 21 0.92 9.77 2.48
N ASN A 22 1.22 10.43 1.37
CA ASN A 22 2.09 11.60 1.34
C ASN A 22 1.39 12.91 1.77
N GLY A 23 0.11 12.83 2.17
CA GLY A 23 -0.68 13.97 2.63
C GLY A 23 -1.17 14.89 1.52
N GLY A 24 -1.14 14.43 0.27
CA GLY A 24 -1.50 15.24 -0.90
C GLY A 24 -0.36 16.17 -1.33
N ALA A 25 0.88 15.85 -0.99
CA ALA A 25 2.07 16.60 -1.44
C ALA A 25 2.25 16.56 -2.97
N SER A 26 1.73 15.51 -3.61
CA SER A 26 1.68 15.33 -5.05
C SER A 26 0.36 14.69 -5.45
N TYR A 27 0.11 14.61 -6.77
CA TYR A 27 -1.13 14.02 -7.28
C TYR A 27 -1.23 12.52 -6.99
N ASP A 28 -0.10 11.82 -6.99
CA ASP A 28 0.07 10.41 -6.67
C ASP A 28 0.15 10.16 -5.14
N ARG A 29 -0.91 10.58 -4.44
CA ARG A 29 -0.96 10.69 -2.98
C ARG A 29 -0.66 9.38 -2.22
N TYR A 30 -1.18 8.25 -2.70
CA TYR A 30 -1.09 6.97 -2.04
C TYR A 30 -0.14 6.02 -2.77
N THR A 31 0.81 5.44 -2.04
CA THR A 31 1.68 4.39 -2.57
C THR A 31 1.42 3.08 -1.83
N MET A 32 1.15 2.02 -2.57
CA MET A 32 0.86 0.69 -2.03
C MET A 32 1.97 -0.26 -2.46
N VAL A 33 2.69 -0.78 -1.47
CA VAL A 33 3.87 -1.62 -1.68
C VAL A 33 3.62 -3.02 -1.11
N PRO A 34 3.91 -4.12 -1.85
CA PRO A 34 3.85 -5.49 -1.35
C PRO A 34 4.59 -5.68 -0.02
N PRO A 35 4.25 -6.69 0.81
CA PRO A 35 4.92 -6.89 2.09
C PRO A 35 6.41 -7.23 1.94
N ARG A 36 7.21 -6.98 2.99
CA ARG A 36 8.68 -7.16 2.96
C ARG A 36 9.12 -8.59 2.62
N TRP A 37 8.27 -9.57 2.89
CA TRP A 37 8.56 -10.99 2.67
C TRP A 37 8.22 -11.47 1.26
N ALA A 38 7.48 -10.69 0.46
CA ALA A 38 7.15 -11.01 -0.92
C ALA A 38 8.33 -10.61 -1.84
N LYS A 39 9.38 -11.43 -1.80
CA LYS A 39 10.67 -11.17 -2.47
C LYS A 39 10.56 -11.18 -3.99
N GLU A 40 9.56 -11.86 -4.52
CA GLU A 40 9.23 -11.95 -5.94
C GLU A 40 8.86 -10.59 -6.55
N TYR A 41 8.36 -9.65 -5.74
CA TYR A 41 8.06 -8.28 -6.16
C TYR A 41 9.26 -7.33 -6.01
N ARG A 42 10.40 -7.82 -5.49
CA ARG A 42 11.55 -6.99 -5.16
C ARG A 42 12.64 -7.14 -6.20
N ASP A 43 13.11 -6.01 -6.72
CA ASP A 43 14.23 -5.97 -7.65
C ASP A 43 15.60 -6.13 -6.92
N ARG A 44 16.67 -6.15 -7.70
CA ARG A 44 18.04 -6.26 -7.18
C ARG A 44 18.51 -5.02 -6.39
N ASN A 45 17.93 -3.86 -6.62
CA ASN A 45 18.31 -2.59 -6.00
C ASN A 45 17.64 -2.40 -4.65
N GLY A 46 16.52 -3.10 -4.40
CA GLY A 46 15.75 -2.95 -3.17
C GLY A 46 14.35 -2.41 -3.38
N ASP A 47 14.04 -1.98 -4.59
CA ASP A 47 12.76 -1.43 -4.95
C ASP A 47 11.74 -2.55 -5.11
N PHE A 48 10.49 -2.23 -4.82
CA PHE A 48 9.38 -3.14 -4.99
C PHE A 48 8.51 -2.67 -6.15
N GLU A 49 8.09 -3.61 -7.00
CA GLU A 49 6.93 -3.42 -7.86
C GLU A 49 5.76 -2.99 -7.00
N SER A 50 5.22 -1.82 -7.31
CA SER A 50 4.24 -1.11 -6.49
C SER A 50 3.18 -0.50 -7.38
N ILE A 51 2.12 0.01 -6.75
CA ILE A 51 1.15 0.87 -7.41
C ILE A 51 1.02 2.18 -6.64
N THR A 52 0.68 3.23 -7.37
CA THR A 52 0.46 4.56 -6.81
C THR A 52 -0.83 5.16 -7.35
N SER A 53 -1.54 5.94 -6.55
CA SER A 53 -2.82 6.53 -6.93
C SER A 53 -3.15 7.83 -6.21
N ASN A 54 -4.10 8.58 -6.77
CA ASN A 54 -4.88 9.54 -5.99
C ASN A 54 -6.10 8.84 -5.34
N GLU A 55 -7.09 9.62 -4.88
CA GLU A 55 -8.33 9.11 -4.26
C GLU A 55 -9.28 8.43 -5.28
N HIS A 56 -9.09 8.68 -6.57
CA HIS A 56 -10.01 8.29 -7.64
C HIS A 56 -9.26 7.66 -8.82
N PRO A 57 -8.53 6.53 -8.63
CA PRO A 57 -7.67 5.94 -9.67
C PRO A 57 -8.37 5.58 -10.98
N PHE A 58 -9.67 5.32 -10.93
CA PHE A 58 -10.47 4.91 -12.09
C PHE A 58 -11.23 6.06 -12.77
N HIS A 59 -11.19 7.26 -12.19
CA HIS A 59 -11.87 8.41 -12.79
C HIS A 59 -11.13 8.87 -14.05
N PRO A 60 -11.80 9.38 -15.11
CA PRO A 60 -11.12 9.82 -16.33
C PRO A 60 -10.05 10.89 -16.12
N THR A 61 -10.21 11.72 -15.10
CA THR A 61 -9.20 12.70 -14.67
C THR A 61 -8.38 12.24 -13.46
N GLY A 62 -8.63 11.02 -12.99
CA GLY A 62 -7.96 10.41 -11.84
C GLY A 62 -6.52 9.99 -12.11
N PHE A 63 -5.89 9.36 -11.12
CA PHE A 63 -4.54 8.85 -11.25
C PHE A 63 -4.39 7.50 -10.57
N GLY A 64 -3.98 6.50 -11.34
CA GLY A 64 -3.59 5.18 -10.90
C GLY A 64 -2.53 4.62 -11.84
N GLN A 65 -1.40 4.15 -11.33
CA GLN A 65 -0.29 3.67 -12.14
C GLN A 65 0.53 2.60 -11.42
N HIS A 66 1.07 1.65 -12.16
CA HIS A 66 2.18 0.82 -11.70
C HIS A 66 3.49 1.62 -11.65
N CYS A 67 4.27 1.39 -10.61
CA CYS A 67 5.59 1.99 -10.43
C CYS A 67 6.55 1.01 -9.73
N THR A 68 7.77 1.47 -9.49
CA THR A 68 8.67 0.87 -8.50
C THR A 68 8.87 1.86 -7.37
N ALA A 69 8.98 1.37 -6.14
CA ALA A 69 9.21 2.22 -4.99
C ALA A 69 10.17 1.60 -3.99
N GLU A 70 11.12 2.40 -3.50
CA GLU A 70 11.84 2.08 -2.29
C GLU A 70 10.89 2.29 -1.09
N PRO A 71 10.65 1.27 -0.25
CA PRO A 71 9.73 1.44 0.86
C PRO A 71 10.34 2.30 1.98
N GLY A 72 9.82 3.50 2.23
CA GLY A 72 10.35 4.35 3.30
C GLY A 72 9.55 5.63 3.60
N PRO A 73 10.01 6.44 4.58
CA PRO A 73 9.34 7.67 4.99
C PRO A 73 9.19 8.72 3.88
N HIS A 74 9.99 8.65 2.82
CA HIS A 74 9.89 9.56 1.68
C HIS A 74 8.57 9.38 0.90
N LEU A 75 7.91 8.23 1.02
CA LEU A 75 6.57 7.99 0.46
C LEU A 75 5.45 8.58 1.35
N GLY A 76 5.79 9.13 2.52
CA GLY A 76 4.84 9.66 3.48
C GLY A 76 4.60 8.76 4.69
N LYS A 77 3.44 8.94 5.34
CA LYS A 77 3.09 8.24 6.57
C LYS A 77 2.47 6.88 6.24
N ARG A 78 2.84 5.84 6.98
CA ARG A 78 2.12 4.56 6.92
C ARG A 78 0.71 4.69 7.51
N ILE A 79 -0.29 4.32 6.73
CA ILE A 79 -1.70 4.39 7.12
C ILE A 79 -2.33 2.99 7.23
N HIS A 80 -3.44 2.92 7.97
CA HIS A 80 -4.28 1.72 8.08
C HIS A 80 -5.08 1.54 6.79
N TRP A 81 -5.45 0.30 6.43
CA TRP A 81 -6.28 -0.04 5.28
C TRP A 81 -7.55 0.81 5.23
N ASP A 82 -8.25 0.95 6.36
CA ASP A 82 -9.50 1.71 6.47
C ASP A 82 -9.34 3.23 6.22
N MET A 83 -8.11 3.73 6.20
CA MET A 83 -7.81 5.13 5.86
C MET A 83 -7.59 5.33 4.36
N LEU A 84 -7.35 4.26 3.60
CA LEU A 84 -7.22 4.32 2.15
C LEU A 84 -8.63 4.52 1.53
N PRO A 85 -8.83 5.47 0.59
CA PRO A 85 -10.14 5.69 -0.02
C PRO A 85 -10.72 4.43 -0.69
N PRO A 86 -12.05 4.25 -0.74
CA PRO A 86 -12.67 3.04 -1.30
C PRO A 86 -12.23 2.69 -2.73
N ASP A 87 -12.09 3.68 -3.62
CA ASP A 87 -11.62 3.41 -4.99
C ASP A 87 -10.14 3.01 -5.01
N ALA A 88 -9.31 3.60 -4.16
CA ALA A 88 -7.91 3.21 -4.01
C ALA A 88 -7.76 1.81 -3.36
N GLN A 89 -8.65 1.44 -2.44
CA GLN A 89 -8.75 0.06 -1.93
C GLN A 89 -9.10 -0.93 -3.04
N ARG A 90 -10.05 -0.58 -3.90
CA ARG A 90 -10.41 -1.42 -5.06
C ARG A 90 -9.25 -1.55 -6.03
N PHE A 91 -8.51 -0.47 -6.27
CA PHE A 91 -7.30 -0.47 -7.10
C PHE A 91 -6.23 -1.40 -6.51
N ALA A 92 -5.92 -1.27 -5.22
CA ALA A 92 -5.01 -2.19 -4.52
C ALA A 92 -5.42 -3.66 -4.63
N ARG A 93 -6.72 -3.94 -4.54
CA ARG A 93 -7.25 -5.31 -4.63
C ARG A 93 -7.19 -5.88 -6.04
N GLN A 94 -7.21 -5.04 -7.07
CA GLN A 94 -7.07 -5.50 -8.46
C GLN A 94 -5.66 -6.03 -8.72
N ASP A 95 -4.65 -5.37 -8.18
CA ASP A 95 -3.24 -5.72 -8.42
C ASP A 95 -2.64 -6.65 -7.37
N TYR A 96 -3.10 -6.59 -6.12
CA TYR A 96 -2.58 -7.35 -4.99
C TYR A 96 -3.68 -8.00 -4.14
N PRO A 97 -4.59 -8.81 -4.73
CA PRO A 97 -5.71 -9.41 -4.01
C PRO A 97 -5.28 -10.25 -2.80
N GLU A 98 -4.14 -10.92 -2.86
CA GLU A 98 -3.56 -11.77 -1.80
C GLU A 98 -3.02 -10.98 -0.60
N PHE A 99 -2.76 -9.68 -0.78
CA PHE A 99 -2.24 -8.80 0.27
C PHE A 99 -3.30 -7.86 0.87
N CYS A 100 -4.48 -7.87 0.27
CA CYS A 100 -5.64 -7.11 0.74
C CYS A 100 -6.48 -7.95 1.72
N PRO A 101 -7.25 -7.30 2.61
CA PRO A 101 -8.22 -7.99 3.45
C PRO A 101 -9.30 -8.69 2.61
N PRO A 102 -10.04 -9.68 3.14
CA PRO A 102 -11.21 -10.21 2.44
C PRO A 102 -12.21 -9.11 2.09
N SER A 103 -12.94 -9.25 0.97
CA SER A 103 -14.13 -8.42 0.75
C SER A 103 -15.22 -8.94 1.68
N HIS A 104 -15.78 -8.06 2.51
CA HIS A 104 -16.97 -8.40 3.29
C HIS A 104 -18.21 -8.47 2.40
#